data_AF-W1YIJ0-F1
#
_entry.id   AF-W1YIJ0-F1
#
_cell.length_a   1.000
_cell.length_b   1.000
_cell.length_c   1.000
_cell.angle_alpha   90.00
_cell.angle_beta   90.00
_cell.angle_gamma   90.00
#
_symmetry.space_group_name_H-M   'P 1'
#
loop_
_entity.id
_entity.type
_entity.pdbx_description
1 polymer ?
#
loop_
_entity_poly.entity_id
_entity_poly.type
_entity_poly.pdbx_seq_one_letter_code
_entity_poly.pdbx_strand_id
1 'polypeptide(L)' 'MPTVATYNQSGVKVGEIQLNDAVFGVEVNEAVMHQAVVRQLSNERLGTHGTKI' A
#
# COMPACT_ATOMS: atom_id res chain seq x y z
N MET A 1 11.94 11.15 -9.64
CA MET A 1 12.62 9.86 -9.35
C MET A 1 13.17 9.87 -7.93
N PRO A 2 12.52 9.20 -6.96
CA PRO A 2 13.01 9.14 -5.59
C PRO A 2 14.19 8.16 -5.45
N THR A 3 15.27 8.61 -4.79
CA THR A 3 16.42 7.78 -4.43
C THR A 3 16.29 7.31 -2.99
N VAL A 4 16.34 6.00 -2.76
CA VAL A 4 16.19 5.40 -1.43
C VAL A 4 17.45 4.61 -1.07
N ALA A 5 17.87 4.72 0.20
CA ALA A 5 19.00 3.97 0.73
C ALA A 5 18.65 2.48 0.90
N THR A 6 19.57 1.59 0.50
CA THR A 6 19.46 0.15 0.75
C THR A 6 20.24 -0.24 1.99
N TYR A 7 19.68 -1.18 2.75
CA TYR A 7 20.26 -1.69 3.98
C TYR A 7 20.47 -3.20 3.88
N ASN A 8 21.52 -3.72 4.51
CA ASN A 8 21.67 -5.17 4.71
C ASN A 8 20.87 -5.63 5.93
N GLN A 9 20.82 -6.95 6.16
CA GLN A 9 20.12 -7.56 7.30
C GLN A 9 20.67 -7.13 8.67
N SER A 10 21.89 -6.62 8.71
CA SER A 10 22.51 -6.06 9.92
C SER A 10 22.17 -4.58 10.15
N GLY A 11 21.37 -3.96 9.27
CA GLY A 11 20.95 -2.57 9.37
C GLY A 11 21.98 -1.55 8.88
N VAL A 12 23.06 -1.99 8.23
CA VAL A 12 24.08 -1.10 7.65
C VAL A 12 23.65 -0.66 6.26
N LYS A 13 23.80 0.63 5.93
CA LYS A 13 23.55 1.17 4.59
C LYS A 13 24.58 0.59 3.62
N VAL A 14 24.11 -0.12 2.59
CA VAL A 14 24.98 -0.78 1.59
C VAL A 14 25.00 -0.02 0.28
N GLY A 15 24.00 0.81 0.00
CA GLY A 15 23.97 1.61 -1.22
C GLY A 15 22.72 2.47 -1.36
N GLU A 16 22.44 2.85 -2.60
CA GLU A 16 21.28 3.63 -3.00
C GLU A 16 20.66 3.00 -4.25
N ILE A 17 19.33 3.00 -4.31
CA ILE A 17 18.55 2.55 -5.47
C ILE A 17 17.63 3.68 -5.91
N GLN A 18 17.59 3.92 -7.21
CA GLN A 18 16.57 4.77 -7.84
C GLN A 18 15.28 3.96 -8.07
N LEU A 19 14.17 4.47 -7.55
CA LEU A 19 12.85 3.87 -7.76
C LEU A 19 12.15 4.48 -8.98
N ASN A 20 11.26 3.69 -9.58
CA ASN A 20 10.48 4.13 -10.73
C ASN A 20 9.50 5.25 -10.33
N ASP A 21 9.61 6.41 -10.99
CA ASP A 21 8.80 7.60 -10.70
C ASP A 21 7.32 7.39 -10.97
N ALA A 22 6.96 6.59 -11.98
CA ALA A 22 5.58 6.33 -12.35
C ALA A 22 4.79 5.55 -11.28
N VAL A 23 5.50 4.92 -10.33
CA VAL A 23 4.88 4.15 -9.25
C VAL A 23 5.07 4.86 -7.90
N PHE A 24 6.27 5.41 -7.66
CA PHE A 24 6.66 5.93 -6.34
C PHE A 24 6.71 7.46 -6.26
N GLY A 25 6.64 8.17 -7.39
CA GLY A 25 6.70 9.63 -7.47
C GLY A 25 5.37 10.31 -7.79
N VAL A 26 4.27 9.55 -7.86
CA VAL A 26 2.95 10.06 -8.21
C VAL A 26 2.31 10.75 -6.99
N GLU A 27 1.62 11.87 -7.23
CA GLU A 27 0.82 12.52 -6.20
C GLU A 27 -0.33 11.61 -5.74
N VAL A 28 -0.48 11.46 -4.42
CA VAL A 28 -1.47 10.56 -3.85
C VAL A 28 -2.86 11.17 -3.95
N ASN A 29 -3.77 10.46 -4.63
CA ASN A 29 -5.19 10.81 -4.61
C ASN A 29 -5.88 10.15 -3.40
N GLU A 30 -6.08 10.93 -2.34
CA GLU A 30 -6.66 10.45 -1.09
C GLU A 30 -8.07 9.86 -1.24
N ALA A 31 -8.91 10.44 -2.11
CA ALA A 31 -10.28 9.97 -2.32
C ALA A 31 -10.30 8.56 -2.94
N VAL A 32 -9.44 8.31 -3.94
CA VAL A 32 -9.31 6.99 -4.58
C VAL A 32 -8.70 5.99 -3.61
N MET A 33 -7.72 6.41 -2.79
CA MET A 33 -7.13 5.56 -1.75
C MET A 33 -8.17 5.12 -0.72
N HIS A 34 -8.97 6.05 -0.21
CA HIS A 34 -10.05 5.74 0.73
C HIS A 34 -11.06 4.76 0.12
N GLN A 35 -11.50 4.99 -1.13
CA GLN A 35 -12.41 4.09 -1.84
C GLN A 35 -11.83 2.69 -1.99
N ALA A 36 -10.54 2.57 -2.35
CA ALA A 36 -9.88 1.28 -2.48
C ALA A 36 -9.85 0.50 -1.16
N VAL A 37 -9.52 1.16 -0.06
CA VAL A 37 -9.48 0.54 1.27
C VAL A 37 -10.87 0.10 1.72
N VAL A 38 -11.89 0.96 1.60
CA VAL A 38 -13.28 0.62 1.95
C VAL A 38 -13.77 -0.58 1.14
N ARG A 39 -13.45 -0.63 -0.16
CA ARG A 39 -13.79 -1.76 -1.03
C ARG A 39 -13.11 -3.04 -0.56
N GLN A 40 -11.81 -3.00 -0.27
CA GLN A 40 -11.06 -4.16 0.20
C GLN A 40 -11.67 -4.71 1.50
N LEU A 41 -11.85 -3.85 2.51
CA LEU A 41 -12.43 -4.25 3.80
C LEU A 41 -13.86 -4.77 3.68
N SER A 42 -14.63 -4.24 2.72
CA SER A 42 -15.99 -4.74 2.46
C SER A 42 -15.98 -6.12 1.83
N ASN A 43 -15.05 -6.39 0.90
CA ASN A 43 -14.89 -7.69 0.27
C ASN A 43 -14.34 -8.77 1.24
N GLU A 44 -13.56 -8.37 2.24
CA GLU A 44 -13.06 -9.27 3.29
C GLU A 44 -14.17 -9.76 4.22
N ARG A 45 -15.32 -9.08 4.28
CA ARG A 45 -16.46 -9.50 5.12
C ARG A 45 -17.11 -10.75 4.54
N LEU A 46 -17.18 -11.80 5.36
CA LEU A 46 -17.77 -13.08 4.97
C LEU A 46 -19.32 -13.07 4.85
N GLY A 47 -20.00 -12.15 5.56
CA GLY A 47 -21.44 -11.93 5.39
C GLY A 47 -22.37 -13.00 6.01
N THR A 48 -21.91 -13.83 6.95
CA THR A 48 -22.67 -14.93 7.59
C THR A 48 -23.78 -14.51 8.57
N HIS A 49 -24.34 -13.33 8.40
CA HIS A 49 -25.45 -12.84 9.22
C HIS A 49 -26.80 -13.42 8.75
N GLY A 50 -27.68 -13.77 9.68
CA GLY A 50 -29.03 -14.28 9.39
C GLY A 50 -29.87 -14.37 10.65
N THR A 51 -31.20 -14.20 10.54
CA THR A 51 -32.15 -14.31 11.65
C THR A 51 -33.27 -15.29 11.29
N LYS A 52 -33.89 -15.93 12.29
CA LYS A 52 -35.00 -16.87 12.09
C LYS A 52 -36.31 -16.12 11.83
N ILE A 53 -37.16 -16.67 10.96
CA ILE A 53 -38.59 -16.33 10.87
C ILE A 53 -39.32 -16.97 12.06
#